data_AF-A0AAY5EN49-F1
#
_entry.id   AF-A0AAY5EN49-F1
#
_cell.length_a   1.000
_cell.length_b   1.000
_cell.length_c   1.000
_cell.angle_alpha   90.00
_cell.angle_beta   90.00
_cell.angle_gamma   90.00
#
_symmetry.space_group_name_H-M   'P 1'
#
loop_
_entity.id
_entity.type
_entity.pdbx_description
1 polymer ?
#
loop_
_entity_poly.entity_id
_entity_poly.type
_entity_poly.pdbx_seq_one_letter_code
_entity_poly.pdbx_strand_id
1 'polypeptide(L)'
;DLLQSPLDTPPSPPPLPVDVGSPVQRKRRVRSFYWKPIPEERVHQHGAPNLWTLGPTAGKQMFHIDIRNLEELFAQRDDRRSHKATSIKGSQACSTLQEPKSEVCITILDSKRSMNLAIFLKRFKKSHSSIMEDILHGNSAAFGPEALRELYKLLPESVEVKLLKR
;
A
#
# COMPACT_ATOMS: atom_id res chain seq x y z
N ASP A 1 3.49 -28.25 -82.70
CA ASP A 1 2.81 -27.81 -81.46
C ASP A 1 2.33 -29.01 -80.64
N LEU A 2 3.05 -29.36 -79.58
CA LEU A 2 2.64 -30.40 -78.63
C LEU A 2 3.01 -29.98 -77.20
N LEU A 3 1.96 -29.68 -76.43
CA LEU A 3 1.78 -29.79 -74.97
C LEU A 3 2.87 -29.25 -74.05
N GLN A 4 2.66 -28.02 -73.57
CA GLN A 4 3.39 -27.42 -72.47
C GLN A 4 2.70 -27.80 -71.15
N SER A 5 3.31 -28.72 -70.40
CA SER A 5 2.90 -29.10 -69.04
C SER A 5 3.09 -27.94 -68.06
N PRO A 6 2.18 -27.69 -67.10
CA PRO A 6 2.44 -26.74 -66.04
C PRO A 6 3.48 -27.33 -65.06
N LEU A 7 4.54 -26.58 -64.78
CA LEU A 7 5.52 -26.89 -63.74
C LEU A 7 4.82 -26.89 -62.37
N ASP A 8 4.83 -28.04 -61.69
CA ASP A 8 4.48 -28.18 -60.28
C ASP A 8 5.34 -27.21 -59.44
N THR A 9 4.71 -26.24 -58.79
CA THR A 9 5.35 -25.43 -57.75
C THR A 9 5.58 -26.28 -56.50
N PRO A 10 6.78 -26.24 -55.88
CA PRO A 10 7.03 -26.99 -54.65
C PRO A 10 6.12 -26.51 -53.50
N PRO A 11 5.69 -27.40 -52.59
CA PRO A 11 4.84 -27.03 -51.47
C PRO A 11 5.56 -26.05 -50.53
N SER A 12 4.83 -25.02 -50.08
CA SER A 12 5.33 -24.02 -49.13
C SER A 12 5.84 -24.68 -47.85
N PRO A 13 6.97 -24.22 -47.26
CA PRO A 13 7.45 -24.72 -45.98
C PRO A 13 6.42 -24.47 -44.85
N PRO A 14 6.38 -25.33 -43.82
CA PRO A 14 5.46 -25.19 -42.70
C PRO A 14 5.72 -23.88 -41.93
N PRO A 15 4.68 -23.27 -41.34
CA PRO A 15 4.85 -22.06 -40.55
C PRO A 15 5.79 -22.32 -39.37
N LEU A 16 6.75 -21.40 -39.17
CA LEU A 16 7.62 -21.41 -38.01
C LEU A 16 6.78 -21.33 -36.72
N PRO A 17 7.22 -21.96 -35.61
CA PRO A 17 6.53 -21.83 -34.33
C PRO A 17 6.45 -20.35 -33.96
N VAL A 18 5.22 -19.87 -33.75
CA VAL A 18 4.96 -18.57 -33.15
C VAL A 18 5.67 -18.56 -31.80
N ASP A 19 6.60 -17.62 -31.61
CA ASP A 19 7.28 -17.40 -30.34
C ASP A 19 6.21 -17.15 -29.28
N VAL A 20 6.01 -18.15 -28.43
CA VAL A 20 5.13 -18.11 -27.27
C VAL A 20 5.68 -17.00 -26.39
N GLY A 21 4.85 -15.95 -26.24
CA GLY A 21 5.19 -14.67 -25.64
C GLY A 21 6.29 -14.75 -24.60
N SER A 22 7.39 -14.06 -24.89
CA SER A 22 8.42 -13.76 -23.89
C SER A 22 7.70 -13.25 -22.65
N PRO A 23 7.92 -13.82 -21.45
CA PRO A 23 7.34 -13.26 -20.26
C PRO A 23 7.93 -11.86 -20.16
N VAL A 24 7.09 -10.84 -20.37
CA VAL A 24 7.44 -9.44 -20.12
C VAL A 24 8.07 -9.45 -18.73
N GLN A 25 9.40 -9.39 -18.67
CA GLN A 25 10.11 -9.40 -17.40
C GLN A 25 9.55 -8.21 -16.66
N ARG A 26 8.80 -8.46 -15.58
CA ARG A 26 8.27 -7.39 -14.75
C ARG A 26 9.48 -6.69 -14.17
N LYS A 27 9.89 -5.58 -14.80
CA LYS A 27 10.98 -4.73 -14.32
C LYS A 27 10.73 -4.46 -12.86
N ARG A 28 11.67 -4.84 -12.00
CA ARG A 28 11.48 -4.69 -10.55
C ARG A 28 11.56 -3.20 -10.25
N ARG A 29 10.54 -2.66 -9.59
CA ARG A 29 10.54 -1.23 -9.24
C ARG A 29 11.71 -0.97 -8.28
N VAL A 30 12.66 -0.13 -8.68
CA VAL A 30 13.77 0.32 -7.85
C VAL A 30 13.26 1.30 -6.79
N ARG A 31 13.91 1.34 -5.63
CA ARG A 31 13.63 2.33 -4.58
C ARG A 31 13.71 3.76 -5.12
N SER A 32 12.78 4.61 -4.69
CA SER A 32 12.77 6.02 -5.06
C SER A 32 14.00 6.74 -4.53
N PHE A 33 14.68 7.46 -5.41
CA PHE A 33 15.73 8.41 -5.04
C PHE A 33 15.07 9.78 -4.79
N TYR A 34 15.06 10.24 -3.54
CA TYR A 34 14.37 11.46 -3.12
C TYR A 34 15.20 12.73 -3.34
N TRP A 35 15.72 12.89 -4.56
CA TRP A 35 16.43 14.09 -4.96
C TRP A 35 15.50 15.22 -5.41
N LYS A 36 15.97 16.45 -5.26
CA LYS A 36 15.35 17.65 -5.81
C LYS A 36 16.05 17.98 -7.14
N PRO A 37 15.44 17.71 -8.31
CA PRO A 37 16.05 18.06 -9.57
C PRO A 37 16.25 19.57 -9.66
N ILE A 38 17.35 19.99 -10.26
CA ILE A 38 17.64 21.41 -10.46
C ILE A 38 16.86 21.85 -11.71
N PRO A 39 15.99 22.87 -11.63
CA PRO A 39 15.28 23.38 -12.79
C PRO A 39 16.25 23.86 -13.87
N GLU A 40 15.95 23.60 -15.14
CA GLU A 40 16.80 23.99 -16.27
C GLU A 40 17.05 25.50 -16.31
N GLU A 41 16.05 26.30 -15.94
CA GLU A 41 16.19 27.76 -15.84
C GLU A 41 17.32 28.12 -14.87
N ARG A 42 17.39 27.46 -13.70
CA ARG A 42 18.45 27.69 -12.70
C ARG A 42 19.82 27.24 -13.18
N VAL A 43 19.87 26.21 -14.03
CA VAL A 43 21.13 25.73 -14.64
C VAL A 43 21.68 26.76 -15.63
N HIS A 44 20.82 27.50 -16.34
CA HIS A 44 21.24 28.45 -17.39
C HIS A 44 21.16 29.93 -16.97
N GLN A 45 20.57 30.24 -15.83
CA GLN A 45 20.21 31.59 -15.34
C GLN A 45 21.35 32.61 -15.36
N HIS A 46 22.59 32.20 -15.09
CA HIS A 46 23.71 33.12 -14.93
C HIS A 46 24.59 33.23 -16.17
N GLY A 47 24.30 32.47 -17.25
CA GLY A 47 25.16 32.38 -18.44
C GLY A 47 26.58 31.84 -18.18
N ALA A 48 26.92 31.55 -16.92
CA ALA A 48 28.21 31.07 -16.47
C ALA A 48 28.29 29.54 -16.59
N PRO A 49 29.46 28.99 -16.98
CA PRO A 49 29.66 27.55 -17.04
C PRO A 49 29.53 26.94 -15.65
N ASN A 50 28.72 25.90 -15.52
CA ASN A 50 28.58 25.10 -14.30
C ASN A 50 28.72 23.60 -14.61
N LEU A 51 28.83 22.77 -13.57
CA LEU A 51 29.07 21.33 -13.73
C LEU A 51 28.00 20.63 -14.58
N TRP A 52 26.76 21.12 -14.59
CA TRP A 52 25.67 20.56 -15.40
C TRP A 52 25.74 20.98 -16.87
N THR A 53 26.30 22.15 -17.17
CA THR A 53 26.51 22.62 -18.55
C THR A 53 27.82 22.12 -19.16
N LEU A 54 28.81 21.76 -18.34
CA LEU A 54 30.12 21.25 -18.78
C LEU A 54 30.11 19.73 -19.04
N GLY A 55 29.31 18.98 -18.29
CA GLY A 55 29.24 17.52 -18.36
C GLY A 55 28.96 16.94 -19.76
N PRO A 56 28.01 17.49 -20.55
CA PRO A 56 27.75 17.04 -21.92
C PRO A 56 28.88 17.35 -22.91
N THR A 57 29.70 18.36 -22.65
CA THR A 57 30.70 18.91 -23.58
C THR A 57 32.13 18.40 -23.31
N ALA A 58 32.44 17.97 -22.08
CA ALA A 58 33.77 17.52 -21.65
C ALA A 58 34.22 16.13 -22.18
N GLY A 59 33.52 15.59 -23.19
CA GLY A 59 33.74 14.28 -23.76
C GLY A 59 32.56 13.38 -23.45
N LYS A 60 31.94 12.85 -24.51
CA LYS A 60 30.88 11.84 -24.44
C LYS A 60 31.43 10.55 -23.83
N GLN A 61 31.67 10.52 -22.52
CA GLN A 61 31.86 9.24 -21.82
C GLN A 61 30.52 8.52 -21.89
N MET A 62 30.49 7.45 -22.68
CA MET A 62 29.35 6.55 -22.71
C MET A 62 29.36 5.74 -21.41
N PHE A 63 28.57 6.17 -20.43
CA PHE A 63 28.37 5.40 -19.20
C PHE A 63 27.42 4.24 -19.51
N HIS A 64 27.93 3.01 -19.41
CA HIS A 64 27.09 1.81 -19.46
C HIS A 64 26.58 1.51 -18.04
N ILE A 65 25.31 1.81 -17.78
CA ILE A 65 24.67 1.50 -16.50
C ILE A 65 24.09 0.08 -16.60
N ASP A 66 24.58 -0.85 -15.77
CA ASP A 66 24.00 -2.19 -15.66
C ASP A 66 22.68 -2.13 -14.88
N ILE A 67 21.58 -2.01 -15.62
CA ILE A 67 20.22 -1.94 -15.06
C ILE A 67 19.87 -3.23 -14.30
N ARG A 68 20.39 -4.39 -14.70
CA ARG A 68 20.06 -5.67 -14.05
C ARG A 68 20.63 -5.72 -12.64
N ASN A 69 21.91 -5.35 -12.50
CA ASN A 69 22.56 -5.24 -11.19
C ASN A 69 21.88 -4.16 -10.32
N LEU A 70 21.50 -3.02 -10.90
CA LEU A 70 20.78 -1.97 -10.18
C LEU A 70 19.44 -2.47 -9.62
N GLU A 71 18.66 -3.17 -10.44
CA GLU A 71 17.38 -3.77 -10.02
C GLU A 71 17.59 -4.84 -8.94
N GLU A 72 18.64 -5.65 -9.02
CA GLU A 72 18.93 -6.66 -8.01
C GLU A 72 19.22 -6.05 -6.63
N LEU A 73 20.09 -5.02 -6.59
CA LEU A 73 20.54 -4.40 -5.35
C LEU A 73 19.48 -3.48 -4.73
N PHE A 74 18.74 -2.74 -5.57
CA PHE A 74 17.87 -1.65 -5.12
C PHE A 74 16.38 -1.87 -5.40
N ALA A 75 15.96 -3.04 -5.88
CA ALA A 75 14.54 -3.35 -5.99
C ALA A 75 13.80 -3.16 -4.67
N GLN A 76 12.62 -2.55 -4.77
CA GLN A 76 11.62 -2.57 -3.73
C GLN A 76 11.12 -4.01 -3.60
N ARG A 77 11.34 -4.64 -2.43
CA ARG A 77 10.70 -5.91 -2.12
C ARG A 77 9.18 -5.66 -2.11
N ASP A 78 8.45 -6.38 -2.95
CA ASP A 78 6.99 -6.41 -2.96
C ASP A 78 6.51 -7.14 -1.68
N ASP A 79 6.77 -6.59 -0.49
CA ASP A 79 6.19 -7.10 0.77
C ASP A 79 4.65 -6.98 0.77
N ARG A 80 4.08 -6.31 -0.24
CA ARG A 80 2.64 -6.26 -0.49
C ARG A 80 2.04 -7.59 -0.96
N ARG A 81 2.84 -8.62 -1.28
CA ARG A 81 2.32 -9.95 -1.67
C ARG A 81 2.56 -11.05 -0.63
N SER A 82 3.33 -10.78 0.43
CA SER A 82 3.60 -11.74 1.52
C SER A 82 2.95 -11.35 2.85
N HIS A 83 2.00 -10.41 2.83
CA HIS A 83 0.89 -10.50 3.79
C HIS A 83 -0.19 -11.34 3.14
N LYS A 84 -0.11 -12.66 3.38
CA LYS A 84 -1.17 -13.68 3.33
C LYS A 84 -2.51 -13.12 2.86
N ALA A 85 -3.16 -13.60 1.80
CA ALA A 85 -3.81 -14.92 1.73
C ALA A 85 -4.44 -15.45 3.04
N THR A 86 -4.67 -14.56 4.02
CA THR A 86 -5.64 -14.66 5.09
C THR A 86 -6.36 -13.32 5.03
N SER A 87 -7.28 -13.20 4.07
CA SER A 87 -8.34 -12.22 4.13
C SER A 87 -9.19 -12.55 5.35
N ILE A 88 -8.71 -12.19 6.54
CA ILE A 88 -9.58 -11.99 7.70
C ILE A 88 -10.22 -10.63 7.47
N LYS A 89 -11.35 -10.69 6.75
CA LYS A 89 -12.54 -9.83 6.90
C LYS A 89 -12.30 -8.64 7.83
N GLY A 90 -11.96 -7.48 7.26
CA GLY A 90 -11.66 -6.33 8.12
C GLY A 90 -11.26 -5.05 7.40
N SER A 91 -12.03 -4.60 6.40
CA SER A 91 -12.20 -3.18 6.05
C SER A 91 -12.87 -3.03 4.67
N GLN A 92 -14.18 -3.27 4.60
CA GLN A 92 -15.06 -2.43 3.81
C GLN A 92 -16.06 -1.89 4.83
N ALA A 93 -16.00 -0.60 5.12
CA ALA A 93 -16.76 0.38 4.37
C ALA A 93 -18.20 -0.11 4.27
N CYS A 94 -19.01 0.46 5.15
CA CYS A 94 -20.44 0.29 5.28
C CYS A 94 -21.14 0.32 3.91
N SER A 95 -21.34 -0.85 3.29
CA SER A 95 -22.28 -1.00 2.19
C SER A 95 -22.93 -2.38 2.26
N THR A 96 -24.06 -2.39 2.98
CA THR A 96 -25.32 -3.09 2.68
C THR A 96 -25.38 -4.62 2.73
N LEU A 97 -26.56 -5.06 3.22
CA LEU A 97 -27.20 -6.40 3.18
C LEU A 97 -26.98 -7.25 4.45
N GLN A 98 -27.94 -7.57 5.32
CA GLN A 98 -29.38 -7.30 5.47
C GLN A 98 -29.69 -7.53 6.97
N GLU A 99 -30.32 -6.56 7.64
CA GLU A 99 -31.26 -6.68 8.78
C GLU A 99 -31.65 -5.26 9.22
N PRO A 100 -32.94 -4.93 9.39
CA PRO A 100 -33.42 -3.56 9.49
C PRO A 100 -33.37 -3.09 10.96
N LYS A 101 -32.17 -2.83 11.46
CA LYS A 101 -32.02 -1.88 12.55
C LYS A 101 -30.99 -0.89 12.09
N SER A 102 -31.47 0.30 11.72
CA SER A 102 -30.64 1.49 11.63
C SER A 102 -30.02 1.74 13.02
N GLU A 103 -28.98 0.99 13.35
CA GLU A 103 -27.99 1.44 14.31
C GLU A 103 -27.27 2.57 13.57
N VAL A 104 -27.92 3.74 13.60
CA VAL A 104 -27.29 5.01 13.33
C VAL A 104 -26.01 4.95 14.16
N CYS A 105 -24.86 4.83 13.50
CA CYS A 105 -23.58 5.01 14.17
C CYS A 105 -23.54 6.50 14.52
N ILE A 106 -24.21 6.87 15.61
CA ILE A 106 -24.18 8.21 16.17
C ILE A 106 -22.77 8.31 16.72
N THR A 107 -21.86 8.87 15.93
CA THR A 107 -20.51 9.16 16.37
C THR A 107 -20.58 10.36 17.32
N ILE A 108 -21.01 10.10 18.56
CA ILE A 108 -20.96 11.05 19.68
C ILE A 108 -19.51 11.47 19.93
N LEU A 109 -18.58 10.58 19.60
CA LEU A 109 -17.15 10.74 19.77
C LEU A 109 -16.49 11.20 18.47
N ASP A 110 -15.44 12.03 18.58
CA ASP A 110 -14.61 12.41 17.43
C ASP A 110 -13.77 11.23 16.90
N SER A 111 -13.20 11.37 15.69
CA SER A 111 -12.44 10.31 15.02
C SER A 111 -11.20 9.84 15.78
N LYS A 112 -10.54 10.72 16.53
CA LYS A 112 -9.36 10.36 17.33
C LYS A 112 -9.79 9.61 18.60
N ARG A 113 -10.83 10.10 19.28
CA ARG A 113 -11.35 9.51 20.52
C ARG A 113 -11.98 8.14 20.29
N SER A 114 -12.82 8.00 19.27
CA SER A 114 -13.40 6.71 18.87
C SER A 114 -12.34 5.66 18.52
N MET A 115 -11.29 6.05 17.80
CA MET A 115 -10.19 5.15 17.47
C MET A 115 -9.41 4.71 18.72
N ASN A 116 -9.09 5.64 19.63
CA ASN A 116 -8.38 5.31 20.86
C ASN A 116 -9.16 4.32 21.74
N LEU A 117 -10.46 4.53 21.90
CA LEU A 117 -11.35 3.59 22.61
C LEU A 117 -11.40 2.24 21.92
N ALA A 118 -11.56 2.21 20.60
CA ALA A 118 -11.63 0.96 19.85
C ALA A 118 -10.34 0.13 19.98
N ILE A 119 -9.17 0.77 19.93
CA ILE A 119 -7.88 0.10 20.12
C ILE A 119 -7.76 -0.43 21.55
N PHE A 120 -8.10 0.38 22.54
CA PHE A 120 -8.03 0.00 23.95
C PHE A 120 -8.94 -1.19 24.26
N LEU A 121 -10.23 -1.11 23.89
CA LEU A 121 -11.21 -2.16 24.14
C LEU A 121 -10.86 -3.47 23.42
N LYS A 122 -10.32 -3.39 22.20
CA LYS A 122 -9.92 -4.58 21.42
C LYS A 122 -8.81 -5.40 22.10
N ARG A 123 -7.97 -4.78 22.93
CA ARG A 123 -6.89 -5.48 23.65
C ARG A 123 -7.41 -6.47 24.70
N PHE A 124 -8.59 -6.22 25.27
CA PHE A 124 -9.16 -7.08 26.30
C PHE A 124 -9.66 -8.42 25.75
N LYS A 125 -10.01 -8.49 24.44
CA LYS A 125 -10.60 -9.69 23.81
C LYS A 125 -11.80 -10.26 24.60
N LYS A 126 -12.54 -9.40 25.31
CA LYS A 126 -13.70 -9.70 26.15
C LYS A 126 -14.91 -8.90 25.68
N SER A 127 -16.12 -9.32 26.06
CA SER A 127 -17.33 -8.54 25.85
C SER A 127 -17.37 -7.31 26.77
N HIS A 128 -18.10 -6.27 26.37
CA HIS A 128 -18.30 -5.08 27.20
C HIS A 128 -18.89 -5.42 28.57
N SER A 129 -19.84 -6.37 28.63
CA SER A 129 -20.45 -6.82 29.88
C SER A 129 -19.46 -7.47 30.84
N SER A 130 -18.55 -8.31 30.34
CA SER A 130 -17.51 -8.94 31.16
C SER A 130 -16.51 -7.92 31.69
N ILE A 131 -16.14 -6.92 30.87
CA ILE A 131 -15.29 -5.81 31.31
C ILE A 131 -15.97 -5.02 32.44
N MET A 132 -17.27 -4.71 32.32
CA MET A 132 -18.03 -4.03 33.37
C MET A 132 -18.09 -4.84 34.66
N GLU A 133 -18.32 -6.15 34.56
CA GLU A 133 -18.37 -7.05 35.72
C GLU A 133 -17.03 -7.09 36.46
N ASP A 134 -15.92 -7.23 35.73
CA ASP A 134 -14.59 -7.22 36.33
C ASP A 134 -14.29 -5.89 37.05
N ILE A 135 -14.75 -4.76 36.49
CA ILE A 135 -14.61 -3.43 37.13
C ILE A 135 -15.44 -3.35 38.41
N LEU A 136 -16.70 -3.80 38.37
CA LEU A 136 -17.61 -3.77 39.53
C LEU A 136 -17.12 -4.63 40.69
N HIS A 137 -16.54 -5.80 40.39
CA HIS A 137 -16.00 -6.71 41.40
C HIS A 137 -14.57 -6.34 41.83
N GLY A 138 -13.97 -5.30 41.25
CA GLY A 138 -12.61 -4.88 41.57
C GLY A 138 -11.54 -5.92 41.17
N ASN A 139 -11.78 -6.71 40.13
CA ASN A 139 -10.86 -7.74 39.66
C ASN A 139 -9.63 -7.13 38.96
N SER A 140 -8.67 -6.66 39.77
CA SER A 140 -7.44 -6.02 39.30
C SER A 140 -6.48 -6.95 38.57
N ALA A 141 -6.60 -8.28 38.74
CA ALA A 141 -5.79 -9.24 38.01
C ALA A 141 -6.06 -9.21 36.49
N ALA A 142 -7.31 -8.88 36.10
CA ALA A 142 -7.68 -8.74 34.70
C ALA A 142 -7.23 -7.41 34.07
N PHE A 143 -7.02 -6.37 34.89
CA PHE A 143 -6.65 -5.03 34.47
C PHE A 143 -5.33 -4.65 35.14
N GLY A 144 -4.21 -4.94 34.46
CA GLY A 144 -2.90 -4.49 34.91
C GLY A 144 -2.88 -2.97 35.18
N PRO A 145 -1.91 -2.47 35.98
CA PRO A 145 -1.91 -1.07 36.44
C PRO A 145 -1.92 -0.05 35.28
N GLU A 146 -1.30 -0.38 34.15
CA GLU A 146 -1.31 0.46 32.93
C GLU A 146 -2.70 0.51 32.29
N ALA A 147 -3.38 -0.63 32.22
CA ALA A 147 -4.72 -0.72 31.64
C ALA A 147 -5.74 0.08 32.47
N LEU A 148 -5.62 0.08 33.80
CA LEU A 148 -6.45 0.90 34.69
C LEU A 148 -6.17 2.40 34.50
N ARG A 149 -4.90 2.80 34.35
CA ARG A 149 -4.54 4.20 34.06
C ARG A 149 -5.07 4.67 32.70
N GLU A 150 -5.01 3.80 31.69
CA GLU A 150 -5.59 4.08 30.37
C GLU A 150 -7.12 4.14 30.43
N LEU A 151 -7.77 3.21 31.13
CA LEU A 151 -9.23 3.22 31.33
C LEU A 151 -9.70 4.54 31.98
N TYR A 152 -8.96 5.02 32.98
CA TYR A 152 -9.24 6.30 33.63
C TYR A 152 -9.18 7.49 32.65
N LYS A 153 -8.22 7.49 31.71
CA LYS A 153 -8.12 8.52 30.66
C LYS A 153 -9.25 8.45 29.63
N LEU A 154 -9.86 7.29 29.49
CA LEU A 154 -10.92 7.00 28.53
C LEU A 154 -12.33 7.18 29.11
N LEU A 155 -12.44 7.64 30.35
CA LEU A 155 -13.74 7.92 30.96
C LEU A 155 -14.51 8.97 30.13
N PRO A 156 -15.84 8.83 30.03
CA PRO A 156 -16.67 9.76 29.29
C PRO A 156 -16.50 11.19 29.80
N GLU A 157 -16.38 12.15 28.87
CA GLU A 157 -16.36 13.57 29.23
C GLU A 157 -17.77 14.06 29.57
N SER A 158 -17.87 15.14 30.35
CA SER A 158 -19.18 15.67 30.77
C SER A 158 -20.10 16.03 29.59
N VAL A 159 -19.54 16.45 28.46
CA VAL A 159 -20.26 16.73 27.22
C VAL A 159 -20.81 15.44 26.61
N GLU A 160 -20.02 14.37 26.57
CA GLU A 160 -20.42 13.06 26.03
C GLU A 160 -21.52 12.43 26.87
N VAL A 161 -21.42 12.51 28.20
CA VAL A 161 -22.46 12.04 29.12
C VAL A 161 -23.78 12.77 28.89
N LYS A 162 -23.74 14.08 28.60
CA LYS A 162 -24.95 14.86 28.27
C LYS A 162 -25.54 14.46 26.93
N LEU A 163 -24.70 14.21 25.92
CA LEU A 163 -25.14 13.76 24.60
C LEU A 163 -25.73 12.35 24.62
N LEU A 164 -25.19 11.45 25.46
CA LEU A 164 -25.68 10.07 25.66
C LEU A 164 -26.99 9.98 26.43
N LYS A 165 -27.32 10.99 27.23
CA LYS A 165 -28.54 11.03 28.06
C LYS A 165 -29.71 11.77 27.41
N ARG A 166 -29.54 12.26 26.18
CA ARG A 166 -30.64 12.82 25.36
C ARG A 166 -31.43 11.71 24.71
#